data_AF-A0A536T742-F1
#
_entry.id   AF-A0A536T742-F1
#
_cell.length_a   1.000
_cell.length_b   1.000
_cell.length_c   1.000
_cell.angle_alpha   90.00
_cell.angle_beta   90.00
_cell.angle_gamma   90.00
#
_symmetry.space_group_name_H-M   'P 1'
#
loop_
_entity.id
_entity.type
_entity.pdbx_description
1 polymer ?
#
loop_
_entity_poly.entity_id
_entity_poly.type
_entity_poly.pdbx_seq_one_letter_code
_entity_poly.pdbx_strand_id
1 'polypeptide(L)' 'LANLQLLEADYAWITQELVAVAERHAQGRIVSSLEGGYALPALGRSAVAHIRALAQL' A
#
# COMPACT_ATOMS: atom_id res chain seq x y z
N LEU A 1 7.23 -13.98 -11.95
CA LEU A 1 8.09 -13.08 -11.13
C LEU A 1 7.89 -13.30 -9.62
N ALA A 2 6.70 -13.66 -9.13
CA ALA A 2 6.48 -14.08 -7.73
C ALA A 2 5.34 -15.13 -7.62
N ASN A 3 5.30 -15.90 -6.52
CA ASN A 3 4.28 -16.92 -6.19
C ASN A 3 3.47 -16.55 -4.92
N LEU A 4 3.03 -15.30 -4.84
CA LEU A 4 2.17 -14.79 -3.76
C LEU A 4 0.75 -14.55 -4.30
N GLN A 5 -0.25 -14.70 -3.45
CA GLN A 5 -1.67 -14.51 -3.78
C GLN A 5 -2.27 -13.32 -3.03
N LEU A 6 -1.56 -12.20 -3.03
CA LEU A 6 -2.05 -10.97 -2.38
C LEU A 6 -3.13 -10.32 -3.24
N LEU A 7 -4.15 -9.80 -2.56
CA LEU A 7 -5.26 -9.05 -3.12
C LEU A 7 -5.14 -7.58 -2.76
N GLU A 8 -5.96 -6.74 -3.38
CA GLU A 8 -5.99 -5.29 -3.14
C GLU A 8 -6.26 -4.96 -1.66
N ALA A 9 -7.06 -5.79 -0.97
CA ALA A 9 -7.34 -5.65 0.45
C ALA A 9 -6.10 -5.83 1.33
N ASP A 10 -5.18 -6.71 0.93
CA ASP A 10 -3.93 -6.93 1.67
C ASP A 10 -3.00 -5.71 1.54
N TYR A 11 -2.98 -5.08 0.36
CA TYR A 11 -2.25 -3.83 0.13
C TYR A 11 -2.85 -2.65 0.91
N ALA A 12 -4.18 -2.58 1.03
CA ALA A 12 -4.83 -1.59 1.90
C ALA A 12 -4.45 -1.82 3.37
N TRP A 13 -4.61 -3.05 3.86
CA TRP A 13 -4.31 -3.43 5.24
C TRP A 13 -2.86 -3.11 5.63
N ILE A 14 -1.88 -3.56 4.84
CA ILE A 14 -0.47 -3.32 5.20
C ILE A 14 -0.15 -1.82 5.21
N THR A 15 -0.81 -1.03 4.35
CA THR A 15 -0.63 0.42 4.33
C THR A 15 -1.20 1.08 5.58
N GLN A 16 -2.36 0.62 6.07
CA GLN A 16 -2.94 1.10 7.33
C GLN A 16 -2.01 0.81 8.51
N GLU A 17 -1.40 -0.37 8.56
CA GLU A 17 -0.40 -0.71 9.58
C GLU A 17 0.82 0.22 9.51
N LEU A 18 1.32 0.50 8.30
CA LEU A 18 2.45 1.42 8.10
C LEU A 18 2.11 2.87 8.50
N VAL A 19 0.90 3.34 8.18
CA VAL A 19 0.40 4.65 8.62
C VAL A 19 0.34 4.70 10.15
N ALA A 20 -0.20 3.67 10.81
CA ALA A 20 -0.26 3.63 12.27
C ALA A 20 1.13 3.68 12.93
N VAL A 21 2.13 3.02 12.32
CA VAL A 21 3.53 3.10 12.74
C VAL A 21 4.09 4.51 12.54
N ALA A 22 3.81 5.14 11.40
CA ALA A 22 4.25 6.51 11.10
C ALA A 22 3.62 7.55 12.05
N GLU A 23 2.35 7.38 12.41
CA GLU A 23 1.69 8.22 13.42
C GLU A 23 2.40 8.11 14.78
N ARG A 24 2.72 6.89 15.21
CA ARG A 24 3.37 6.65 16.51
C ARG A 24 4.81 7.15 16.58
N HIS A 25 5.56 7.06 15.47
CA HIS A 25 7.02 7.21 15.51
C HIS A 25 7.59 8.30 14.61
N ALA A 26 6.82 8.78 13.64
CA ALA A 26 7.29 9.68 12.59
C ALA A 26 6.44 10.95 12.43
N GLN A 27 5.54 11.26 13.37
CA GLN A 27 4.62 12.40 13.28
C GLN A 27 3.79 12.35 11.99
N GLY A 28 3.30 11.15 11.65
CA GLY A 28 2.50 10.90 10.44
C GLY A 28 3.30 10.97 9.13
N ARG A 29 4.62 11.22 9.17
CA ARG A 29 5.42 11.30 7.95
C ARG A 29 5.71 9.92 7.37
N ILE A 30 5.23 9.70 6.16
CA ILE A 30 5.49 8.50 5.37
C ILE A 30 5.64 8.91 3.89
N VAL A 31 6.59 8.30 3.20
CA VAL A 31 6.81 8.49 1.76
C VAL A 31 6.73 7.10 1.12
N SER A 32 5.92 6.98 0.08
CA SER A 32 5.78 5.76 -0.71
C SER A 32 6.35 5.98 -2.11
N SER A 33 7.07 4.98 -2.62
CA SER A 33 7.66 4.97 -3.97
C SER A 33 7.26 3.67 -4.66
N LEU A 34 6.88 3.77 -5.94
CA LEU A 34 6.54 2.59 -6.75
C LEU A 34 7.82 1.83 -7.12
N GLU A 35 7.86 0.54 -6.77
CA GLU A 35 8.94 -0.38 -7.15
C GLU A 35 8.55 -1.19 -8.40
N GLY A 36 7.97 -2.38 -8.19
CA GLY A 36 7.57 -3.31 -9.24
C GLY A 36 6.07 -3.57 -9.29
N GLY A 37 5.68 -4.44 -10.22
CA GLY A 37 4.30 -4.81 -10.46
C GLY A 37 4.05 -4.94 -11.95
N TYR A 38 3.88 -6.16 -12.42
CA TYR A 38 3.94 -6.45 -13.86
C TYR A 38 2.61 -6.95 -14.42
N ALA A 39 1.64 -7.26 -13.56
CA ALA A 39 0.27 -7.52 -13.94
C ALA A 39 -0.51 -6.20 -13.92
N LEU A 40 -0.49 -5.45 -15.03
CA LEU A 40 -0.96 -4.05 -15.09
C LEU A 40 -2.36 -3.81 -14.49
N PRO A 41 -3.38 -4.65 -14.74
CA PRO A 41 -4.69 -4.44 -14.13
C PRO A 41 -4.67 -4.62 -12.61
N ALA A 42 -3.95 -5.62 -12.09
CA ALA A 42 -3.82 -5.85 -10.66
C ALA A 42 -2.96 -4.77 -9.99
N LEU A 43 -1.90 -4.31 -10.67
CA LEU A 43 -1.07 -3.19 -10.22
C LEU A 43 -1.94 -1.94 -10.02
N GLY A 44 -2.74 -1.56 -11.01
CA GLY A 44 -3.58 -0.36 -10.92
C GLY A 44 -4.54 -0.41 -9.73
N ARG A 45 -5.25 -1.52 -9.54
CA ARG A 45 -6.18 -1.66 -8.41
C ARG A 45 -5.47 -1.71 -7.05
N SER A 46 -4.33 -2.39 -6.97
CA SER A 46 -3.53 -2.48 -5.73
C SER A 46 -2.92 -1.13 -5.35
N ALA A 47 -2.43 -0.36 -6.34
CA ALA A 47 -1.92 0.99 -6.13
C ALA A 47 -3.03 1.94 -5.65
N VAL A 48 -4.24 1.86 -6.21
CA VAL A 48 -5.39 2.64 -5.72
C VAL A 48 -5.74 2.28 -4.28
N ALA A 49 -5.76 0.99 -3.93
CA ALA A 49 -6.03 0.54 -2.57
C ALA A 49 -4.98 1.07 -1.58
N HIS A 50 -3.69 0.98 -1.94
CA HIS A 50 -2.59 1.56 -1.16
C HIS A 50 -2.74 3.08 -1.00
N ILE A 51 -2.97 3.83 -2.07
CA ILE A 51 -3.07 5.30 -2.00
C ILE A 51 -4.28 5.75 -1.18
N ARG A 52 -5.43 5.07 -1.29
CA ARG A 52 -6.61 5.37 -0.45
C ARG A 52 -6.31 5.15 1.04
N ALA A 53 -5.69 4.02 1.38
CA ALA A 53 -5.28 3.74 2.74
C ALA A 53 -4.26 4.77 3.26
N LEU A 54 -3.28 5.16 2.43
CA LEU A 54 -2.27 6.17 2.77
C LEU A 54 -2.89 7.56 3.00
N ALA A 55 -3.85 7.94 2.15
CA ALA A 55 -4.59 9.19 2.25
C ALA A 55 -5.71 9.16 3.32
N GLN A 56 -5.96 8.00 3.94
CA GLN A 56 -7.03 7.77 4.91
C GLN A 56 -8.42 8.10 4.35
N LEU A 57 -8.69 7.66 3.09
CA LEU A 57 -9.92 7.87 2.31
C LEU A 57 -10.75 6.61 2.09
#